data_AF-A0A8S3D7B2-F1
#
_entry.id   AF-A0A8S3D7B2-F1
#
_cell.length_a   1.000
_cell.length_b   1.000
_cell.length_c   1.000
_cell.angle_alpha   90.00
_cell.angle_beta   90.00
_cell.angle_gamma   90.00
#
_symmetry.space_group_name_H-M   'P 1'
#
loop_
_entity.id
_entity.type
_entity.pdbx_description
1 polymer ?
#
loop_
_entity_poly.entity_id
_entity_poly.type
_entity_poly.pdbx_seq_one_letter_code
_entity_poly.pdbx_strand_id
1 'polypeptide(L)' 'STDNTVNLFYVDLGTWDEYVPINRLRLLIDCFHRHLVFSLTCRLAHISPLNTDGDDLTWSNDATHQFLAVIDQVTPEIEF' A
#
# COMPACT_ATOMS: atom_id res chain seq x y z
N SER A 1 -21.11 9.44 21.53
CA SER A 1 -19.92 9.70 20.72
C SER A 1 -19.86 8.63 19.66
N THR A 2 -20.18 8.95 18.42
CA THR A 2 -20.25 7.96 17.33
C THR A 2 -19.65 8.62 16.11
N ASP A 3 -18.33 8.52 15.99
CA ASP A 3 -17.64 8.93 14.78
C ASP A 3 -18.18 8.09 13.63
N ASN A 4 -19.01 8.70 12.78
CA ASN A 4 -19.74 8.05 11.68
C ASN A 4 -18.82 7.85 10.46
N THR A 5 -17.62 7.33 10.75
CA THR A 5 -16.51 7.20 9.82
C THR A 5 -15.90 5.81 9.90
N VAL A 6 -15.21 5.39 8.85
CA VAL A 6 -14.50 4.11 8.77
C VAL A 6 -13.11 4.33 8.15
N ASN A 7 -12.20 3.40 8.39
CA ASN A 7 -10.94 3.33 7.63
C ASN A 7 -11.18 2.51 6.36
N LEU A 8 -10.83 3.09 5.21
CA LEU A 8 -11.03 2.50 3.90
C LEU A 8 -9.69 2.08 3.30
N PHE A 9 -9.62 0.87 2.75
CA PHE A 9 -8.49 0.42 1.95
C PHE A 9 -8.88 0.38 0.47
N TYR A 10 -8.21 1.17 -0.36
CA TYR A 10 -8.40 1.18 -1.80
C TYR A 10 -7.63 0.02 -2.42
N VAL A 11 -8.30 -1.12 -2.63
CA VAL A 11 -7.67 -2.38 -3.07
C VAL A 11 -6.82 -2.21 -4.33
N ASP A 12 -7.26 -1.41 -5.30
CA ASP A 12 -6.54 -1.23 -6.58
C ASP A 12 -5.39 -0.22 -6.51
N LEU A 13 -5.28 0.54 -5.41
CA LEU A 13 -4.19 1.50 -5.17
C LEU A 13 -3.21 0.99 -4.12
N GLY A 14 -3.63 0.07 -3.24
CA GLY A 14 -2.83 -0.40 -2.11
C GLY A 14 -2.67 0.65 -1.00
N THR A 15 -3.57 1.64 -0.92
CA THR A 15 -3.50 2.77 0.03
C THR A 15 -4.68 2.80 1.01
N TRP A 16 -4.43 3.35 2.19
CA TRP A 16 -5.43 3.60 3.22
C TRP A 16 -5.89 5.05 3.22
N ASP A 17 -7.16 5.26 3.55
CA ASP A 17 -7.74 6.56 3.85
C ASP A 17 -8.51 6.44 5.17
N GLU A 18 -8.16 7.29 6.13
CA GLU A 18 -8.69 7.24 7.49
C GLU A 18 -9.89 8.17 7.63
N TYR A 19 -10.79 7.81 8.54
CA TYR A 19 -11.95 8.66 8.89
C TYR A 19 -12.88 8.99 7.70
N VAL A 20 -13.06 8.05 6.77
CA VAL A 20 -13.97 8.22 5.63
C VAL A 20 -15.42 8.20 6.11
N PRO A 21 -16.23 9.25 5.82
CA PRO A 21 -17.64 9.28 6.19
C PRO A 21 -18.45 8.13 5.57
N ILE A 22 -19.27 7.44 6.37
CA ILE A 22 -20.08 6.29 5.91
C ILE A 22 -21.04 6.67 4.77
N ASN A 23 -21.49 7.92 4.70
CA ASN A 23 -22.40 8.39 3.63
C ASN A 23 -21.76 8.41 2.22
N ARG A 24 -20.42 8.30 2.12
CA ARG A 24 -19.67 8.15 0.87
C ARG A 24 -19.58 6.70 0.41
N LEU A 25 -19.90 5.73 1.27
CA LEU A 25 -19.82 4.31 0.94
C LEU A 25 -21.04 3.88 0.12
N ARG A 26 -20.83 2.94 -0.79
CA ARG A 26 -21.86 2.26 -1.58
C ARG A 26 -21.57 0.78 -1.57
N LEU A 27 -22.63 -0.03 -1.67
CA LEU A 27 -22.48 -1.46 -1.88
C LEU A 27 -21.83 -1.70 -3.25
N LEU A 28 -20.85 -2.57 -3.29
CA LEU A 28 -20.21 -2.99 -4.53
C LEU A 28 -21.17 -3.92 -5.28
N ILE A 29 -21.46 -3.59 -6.54
CA ILE A 29 -22.33 -4.42 -7.39
C ILE A 29 -21.52 -5.54 -8.07
N ASP A 30 -22.16 -6.69 -8.30
CA ASP A 30 -21.52 -7.93 -8.77
C ASP A 30 -20.65 -7.80 -10.02
N CYS A 31 -20.97 -6.87 -10.93
CA CYS A 31 -20.17 -6.68 -12.13
C CYS A 31 -18.74 -6.19 -11.83
N PHE A 32 -18.54 -5.45 -10.72
CA PHE A 32 -17.22 -4.99 -10.32
C PHE A 32 -16.38 -6.07 -9.64
N HIS A 33 -17.01 -7.09 -9.05
CA HIS A 33 -16.31 -8.24 -8.46
C HIS A 33 -15.60 -9.12 -9.50
N ARG A 34 -15.88 -8.94 -10.79
CA ARG A 34 -15.25 -9.72 -11.87
C ARG A 34 -13.83 -9.26 -12.19
N HIS A 35 -13.45 -8.06 -11.76
CA HIS A 35 -12.10 -7.55 -11.95
C HIS A 35 -11.20 -8.03 -10.81
N LEU A 36 -9.99 -8.47 -11.16
CA LEU A 36 -8.95 -8.72 -10.18
C LEU A 36 -8.51 -7.40 -9.55
N VAL A 37 -8.01 -7.48 -8.31
CA VAL A 37 -7.35 -6.34 -7.68
C VAL A 37 -6.06 -6.04 -8.44
N PHE A 38 -5.87 -4.76 -8.80
CA PHE A 38 -4.74 -4.34 -9.61
C PHE A 38 -3.48 -4.00 -8.81
N SER A 39 -3.61 -3.68 -7.52
CA SER A 39 -2.44 -3.43 -6.66
C SER A 39 -1.87 -4.73 -6.13
N LEU A 40 -0.56 -4.90 -6.29
CA LEU A 40 0.18 -6.04 -5.76
C LEU A 40 1.08 -5.56 -4.63
N THR A 41 0.87 -6.12 -3.43
CA THR A 41 1.79 -5.90 -2.31
C THR A 41 3.07 -6.69 -2.53
N CYS A 42 4.18 -5.96 -2.64
CA CYS A 42 5.49 -6.54 -2.96
C CYS A 42 6.52 -6.24 -1.86
N ARG A 43 7.60 -7.03 -1.86
CA ARG A 43 8.81 -6.76 -1.08
C ARG A 43 10.05 -7.06 -1.92
N LEU A 44 11.13 -6.34 -1.70
CA LEU A 44 12.41 -6.66 -2.30
C LEU A 44 12.96 -7.94 -1.66
N ALA A 45 13.35 -8.90 -2.50
CA ALA A 45 13.89 -10.17 -2.05
C ALA A 45 15.34 -10.02 -1.57
N HIS A 46 15.73 -10.87 -0.61
CA HIS A 46 17.12 -11.03 -0.14
C HIS A 46 17.77 -9.79 0.50
N ILE A 47 16.99 -8.78 0.89
CA ILE A 47 17.47 -7.64 1.65
C ILE A 47 16.66 -7.46 2.95
N SER A 48 17.30 -6.92 3.97
CA SER A 48 16.70 -6.60 5.27
C SER A 48 17.25 -5.28 5.83
N PRO A 49 16.54 -4.60 6.75
CA PRO A 49 17.07 -3.43 7.44
C PRO A 49 18.38 -3.75 8.16
N LEU A 50 19.31 -2.79 8.20
CA LEU A 50 20.62 -2.95 8.84
C LEU A 50 20.57 -2.83 10.37
N ASN A 51 19.57 -2.13 10.91
CA ASN A 51 19.51 -1.83 12.34
C ASN A 51 18.86 -3.02 13.08
N THR A 52 19.69 -3.79 13.78
CA THR A 52 19.28 -4.94 14.62
C THR A 52 19.37 -4.63 16.11
N ASP A 53 19.74 -3.41 16.50
CA ASP A 53 19.81 -3.01 17.90
C ASP A 53 18.40 -2.69 18.43
N GLY A 54 17.65 -3.77 18.68
CA GLY A 54 16.26 -3.76 19.14
C GLY A 54 15.38 -4.72 18.32
N ASP A 55 14.22 -5.09 18.87
CA ASP A 55 13.24 -5.97 18.20
C ASP A 55 12.57 -5.33 16.96
N ASP A 56 12.96 -4.11 16.59
CA ASP A 56 12.27 -3.33 15.56
C ASP A 56 13.04 -3.34 14.23
N LEU A 57 12.68 -4.30 13.36
CA LEU A 57 13.19 -4.44 11.99
C LEU A 57 12.59 -3.37 11.06
N THR A 58 12.96 -2.11 11.29
CA THR A 58 12.42 -0.96 10.56
C THR A 58 13.43 -0.42 9.54
N TRP A 59 13.01 -0.25 8.28
CA TRP A 59 13.82 0.39 7.24
C TRP A 59 14.08 1.86 7.60
N SER A 60 15.31 2.33 7.38
CA SER A 60 15.63 3.75 7.59
C SER A 60 14.94 4.62 6.52
N ASN A 61 14.63 5.86 6.87
CA ASN A 61 14.07 6.83 5.92
C ASN A 61 14.98 7.03 4.70
N ASP A 62 16.30 7.01 4.92
CA ASP A 62 17.28 7.13 3.83
C ASP A 62 17.18 5.96 2.85
N ALA A 63 17.09 4.71 3.34
CA ALA A 63 16.92 3.53 2.47
C ALA A 63 15.64 3.64 1.63
N THR A 64 14.53 4.09 2.24
CA THR A 64 13.26 4.29 1.54
C THR A 64 13.35 5.41 0.50
N HIS A 65 14.00 6.54 0.80
CA HIS A 65 14.18 7.64 -0.15
C HIS A 65 15.06 7.24 -1.34
N GLN A 66 16.14 6.48 -1.11
CA GLN A 66 16.99 5.98 -2.18
C GLN A 66 16.23 5.01 -3.09
N PHE A 67 15.40 4.13 -2.52
CA PHE A 67 14.53 3.25 -3.30
C PHE A 67 13.56 4.04 -4.19
N LEU A 68 12.88 5.06 -3.62
CA LEU A 68 11.97 5.93 -4.37
C LEU A 68 12.68 6.65 -5.52
N ALA A 69 13.88 7.18 -5.27
CA ALA A 69 14.67 7.87 -6.29
C ALA A 69 15.04 6.98 -7.49
N VAL A 70 15.18 5.67 -7.29
CA VAL A 70 15.46 4.70 -8.35
C VAL A 70 14.20 4.36 -9.14
N ILE A 71 13.07 4.08 -8.47
CA ILE A 71 11.84 3.68 -9.16
C ILE A 71 11.19 4.82 -9.94
N ASP A 72 11.32 6.07 -9.49
CA ASP A 72 10.78 7.24 -10.21
C ASP A 72 11.49 7.47 -11.57
N GLN A 73 12.69 6.91 -11.74
CA GLN A 73 13.50 7.06 -12.95
C GLN A 73 13.32 5.89 -13.93
N VAL A 74 12.67 4.80 -13.51
CA VAL A 74 12.61 3.55 -14.27
C VAL A 74 11.18 3.05 -14.31
N THR A 75 10.61 2.91 -15.51
CA THR A 75 9.39 2.12 -15.67
C THR A 75 9.78 0.66 -15.45
N PRO A 76 9.30 -0.03 -14.39
CA PRO A 76 9.71 -1.40 -14.15
C PRO A 76 9.27 -2.26 -15.34
N GLU A 77 10.20 -3.02 -15.93
CA GLU A 77 9.86 -4.09 -16.85
C GLU A 77 9.17 -5.18 -16.03
N ILE A 78 7.85 -5.15 -15.98
CA ILE A 78 7.05 -6.19 -15.35
C ILE A 78 6.80 -7.26 -16.42
N GLU A 79 7.61 -8.31 -16.42
CA GLU A 79 7.32 -9.53 -17.17
C GLU A 79 6.27 -10.36 -16.39
N PHE A 80 5.15 -10.66 -17.06
CA PHE A 80 4.09 -11.54 -16.56
C PHE A 80 4.21 -12.95 -17.16
#